data_AF-A0A4Q5YST5-F1
#
_entry.id   AF-A0A4Q5YST5-F1
#
_cell.length_a   1.000
_cell.length_b   1.000
_cell.length_c   1.000
_cell.angle_alpha   90.00
_cell.angle_beta   90.00
_cell.angle_gamma   90.00
#
_symmetry.space_group_name_H-M   'P 1'
#
loop_
_entity.id
_entity.type
_entity.pdbx_description
1 polymer ?
#
loop_
_entity_poly.entity_id
_entity_poly.type
_entity_poly.pdbx_seq_one_letter_code
_entity_poly.pdbx_strand_id
1 'polypeptide(L)'
;VMSDRALPRSYRMMEGFGVHTFRFVNENNEACFVKFHWKPLLGVHSVAWDEAQNISGKDPDYHRRDLWDAIESGAYPEWELGVQIVPEADEHKFEFDLLDSTKLIPEELVPVQRIGKMTLNRNPDNFFSETEQVAYHIGHVVPGIDFTNDPLLQGRLFSYTDTQLLRLGGPNFHEIPINRPVVGVHNNQREGHMRQTINKGKVSYSPNSLGDGYPAQAKASEGGFTSYPERIEAHKIRARSKSFFDHFSQARLFYNSQSAPEQNHIIDALSFELGKVATVAIRERMLGILSMVDKSLAAAVAFALRIPVPQTPEQPINHSIPADGNPDDFQPVQVEGTLARSEALSMANTIKESIETRKVAILAADGVDEGSLQTVKDALEAAGAVVEVIAPRQGYVLSM
;
A
#
# COMPACT_ATOMS: atom_id res chain seq x y z
N VAL A 1 6.79 0.63 -8.80
CA VAL A 1 7.10 -0.82 -8.83
C VAL A 1 8.48 -1.12 -9.40
N MET A 2 8.95 -0.42 -10.43
CA MET A 2 10.29 -0.68 -11.00
C MET A 2 11.46 -0.23 -10.11
N SER A 3 11.20 0.50 -9.04
CA SER A 3 12.18 0.83 -8.00
C SER A 3 12.21 -0.26 -6.92
N ASP A 4 13.29 -0.29 -6.15
CA ASP A 4 13.47 -1.14 -4.97
C ASP A 4 12.34 -1.08 -3.93
N ARG A 5 11.49 -0.03 -3.92
CA ARG A 5 10.24 0.02 -3.14
C ARG A 5 9.36 -1.24 -3.28
N ALA A 6 9.45 -1.96 -4.41
CA ALA A 6 8.71 -3.20 -4.65
C ALA A 6 9.40 -4.47 -4.14
N LEU A 7 10.61 -4.34 -3.60
CA LEU A 7 11.45 -5.42 -3.09
C LEU A 7 11.79 -5.16 -1.61
N PRO A 8 10.77 -4.98 -0.73
CA PRO A 8 11.02 -4.57 0.65
C PRO A 8 11.87 -5.63 1.36
N ARG A 9 12.80 -5.16 2.21
CA ARG A 9 13.66 -6.04 3.01
C ARG A 9 12.86 -6.83 4.04
N SER A 10 11.77 -6.25 4.51
CA SER A 10 10.81 -6.81 5.46
C SER A 10 9.53 -5.98 5.38
N TYR A 11 8.37 -6.58 5.68
CA TYR A 11 7.13 -5.81 5.86
C TYR A 11 7.27 -4.73 6.94
N ARG A 12 8.13 -4.95 7.94
CA ARG A 12 8.44 -4.03 9.04
C ARG A 12 9.20 -2.77 8.60
N MET A 13 9.73 -2.78 7.38
CA MET A 13 10.63 -1.77 6.82
C MET A 13 10.07 -1.18 5.52
N MET A 14 8.76 -1.12 5.37
CA MET A 14 8.09 -0.46 4.25
C MET A 14 7.00 0.49 4.74
N GLU A 15 6.74 1.53 3.94
CA GLU A 15 5.61 2.43 4.17
C GLU A 15 4.30 1.78 3.71
N GLY A 16 3.19 2.26 4.27
CA GLY A 16 1.84 1.92 3.82
C GLY A 16 1.07 3.20 3.45
N PHE A 17 0.17 3.09 2.48
CA PHE A 17 -0.62 4.22 2.00
C PHE A 17 -2.06 3.82 1.77
N GLY A 18 -3.00 4.68 2.15
CA GLY A 18 -4.42 4.54 1.78
C GLY A 18 -4.68 4.78 0.29
N VAL A 19 -3.73 5.45 -0.39
CA VAL A 19 -3.75 5.87 -1.80
C VAL A 19 -4.84 6.91 -2.11
N HIS A 20 -6.09 6.55 -1.89
CA HIS A 20 -7.25 7.38 -2.15
C HIS A 20 -7.30 8.57 -1.18
N THR A 21 -7.92 9.65 -1.65
CA THR A 21 -8.39 10.72 -0.78
C THR A 21 -9.73 10.30 -0.17
N PHE A 22 -9.82 10.33 1.15
CA PHE A 22 -11.06 10.16 1.94
C PHE A 22 -11.49 11.51 2.50
N ARG A 23 -12.57 11.54 3.27
CA ARG A 23 -12.97 12.69 4.10
C ARG A 23 -12.84 12.36 5.57
N PHE A 24 -12.36 13.32 6.35
CA PHE A 24 -12.74 13.43 7.75
C PHE A 24 -13.91 14.41 7.88
N VAL A 25 -14.88 14.05 8.72
CA VAL A 25 -16.08 14.85 9.00
C VAL A 25 -16.18 15.07 10.50
N ASN A 26 -16.19 16.33 10.93
CA ASN A 26 -16.26 16.66 12.36
C ASN A 26 -17.70 16.76 12.88
N GLU A 27 -17.87 17.05 14.17
CA GLU A 27 -19.17 17.19 14.84
C GLU A 27 -20.04 18.34 14.31
N ASN A 28 -19.43 19.35 13.67
CA ASN A 28 -20.11 20.46 13.01
C ASN A 28 -20.48 20.15 11.55
N ASN A 29 -20.25 18.92 11.09
CA ASN A 29 -20.42 18.48 9.71
C ASN A 29 -19.53 19.26 8.72
N GLU A 30 -18.36 19.72 9.17
CA GLU A 30 -17.32 20.28 8.32
C GLU A 30 -16.40 19.14 7.84
N ALA A 31 -16.07 19.15 6.54
CA ALA A 31 -15.23 18.13 5.93
C ALA A 31 -13.84 18.64 5.58
N CYS A 32 -12.85 17.76 5.68
CA CYS A 32 -11.55 17.95 5.06
C CYS A 32 -11.13 16.67 4.33
N PHE A 33 -10.33 16.82 3.29
CA PHE A 33 -9.75 15.70 2.55
C PHE A 33 -8.59 15.11 3.34
N VAL A 34 -8.48 13.78 3.33
CA VAL A 34 -7.43 13.06 4.05
C VAL A 34 -6.81 11.95 3.20
N LYS A 35 -5.47 11.85 3.21
CA LYS A 35 -4.73 10.66 2.79
C LYS A 35 -4.03 10.02 3.98
N PHE A 36 -4.17 8.70 4.11
CA PHE A 36 -3.59 7.91 5.21
C PHE A 36 -2.20 7.36 4.86
N HIS A 37 -1.32 7.36 5.86
CA HIS A 37 0.06 6.90 5.77
C HIS A 37 0.40 5.99 6.95
N TRP A 38 1.18 4.95 6.72
CA TRP A 38 1.88 4.19 7.74
C TRP A 38 3.38 4.38 7.54
N LYS A 39 4.07 4.89 8.57
CA LYS A 39 5.51 5.11 8.48
C LYS A 39 6.24 4.19 9.47
N PRO A 40 7.12 3.31 8.98
CA PRO A 40 7.79 2.31 9.81
C PRO A 40 8.82 2.96 10.73
N LEU A 41 8.85 2.56 12.01
CA LEU A 41 9.86 3.07 12.96
C LEU A 41 11.28 2.59 12.64
N LEU A 42 11.41 1.47 11.92
CA LEU A 42 12.70 0.93 11.47
C LEU A 42 13.23 1.61 10.20
N GLY A 43 12.50 2.57 9.63
CA GLY A 43 12.81 3.18 8.34
C GLY A 43 12.42 2.31 7.15
N VAL A 44 12.77 2.77 5.94
CA VAL A 44 12.38 2.11 4.68
C VAL A 44 13.59 1.42 4.07
N HIS A 45 13.52 0.11 3.91
CA HIS A 45 14.63 -0.70 3.42
C HIS A 45 14.15 -1.73 2.41
N SER A 46 14.98 -1.94 1.42
CA SER A 46 14.75 -2.89 0.35
C SER A 46 15.99 -3.72 0.09
N VAL A 47 15.81 -4.85 -0.59
CA VAL A 47 16.89 -5.66 -1.14
C VAL A 47 17.09 -5.30 -2.62
N ALA A 48 18.28 -5.60 -3.14
CA ALA A 48 18.53 -5.47 -4.58
C ALA A 48 17.82 -6.60 -5.36
N TRP A 49 17.62 -6.40 -6.67
CA TRP A 49 16.91 -7.37 -7.51
C TRP A 49 17.47 -8.80 -7.48
N ASP A 50 18.79 -8.96 -7.61
CA ASP A 50 19.44 -10.27 -7.58
C ASP A 50 19.26 -10.98 -6.22
N GLU A 51 19.35 -10.21 -5.13
CA GLU A 51 19.08 -10.73 -3.78
C GLU A 51 17.61 -11.16 -3.65
N ALA A 52 16.65 -10.34 -4.12
CA ALA A 52 15.23 -10.67 -4.08
C ALA A 52 14.91 -11.96 -4.84
N GLN A 53 15.52 -12.16 -6.02
CA GLN A 53 15.34 -13.37 -6.81
C GLN A 53 15.92 -14.60 -6.09
N ASN A 54 17.11 -14.45 -5.50
CA ASN A 54 17.75 -15.51 -4.72
C ASN A 54 16.93 -15.88 -3.47
N ILE A 55 16.40 -14.89 -2.74
CA ILE A 55 15.50 -15.10 -1.61
C ILE A 55 14.27 -15.88 -2.07
N SER A 56 13.62 -15.45 -3.16
CA SER A 56 12.40 -16.08 -3.67
C SER A 56 12.60 -17.56 -4.05
N GLY A 57 13.82 -17.93 -4.46
CA GLY A 57 14.19 -19.33 -4.72
C GLY A 57 14.57 -20.13 -3.47
N LYS A 58 15.25 -19.51 -2.51
CA LYS A 58 15.79 -20.20 -1.31
C LYS A 58 14.81 -20.26 -0.15
N ASP A 59 13.98 -19.24 0.05
CA ASP A 59 12.95 -19.15 1.08
C ASP A 59 11.75 -18.35 0.54
N PRO A 60 10.80 -18.99 -0.17
CA PRO A 60 9.62 -18.29 -0.69
C PRO A 60 8.69 -17.75 0.41
N ASP A 61 8.86 -18.18 1.67
CA ASP A 61 8.13 -17.70 2.83
C ASP A 61 8.89 -16.61 3.60
N TYR A 62 9.96 -16.04 3.03
CA TYR A 62 10.89 -15.14 3.72
C TYR A 62 10.22 -14.02 4.54
N HIS A 63 9.33 -13.22 3.93
CA HIS A 63 8.66 -12.14 4.66
C HIS A 63 7.68 -12.64 5.70
N ARG A 64 7.03 -13.79 5.47
CA ARG A 64 6.13 -14.43 6.44
C ARG A 64 6.93 -14.90 7.65
N ARG A 65 8.06 -15.57 7.43
CA ARG A 65 8.98 -16.03 8.47
C ARG A 65 9.58 -14.86 9.23
N ASP A 66 10.11 -13.84 8.54
CA ASP A 66 10.67 -12.65 9.18
C ASP A 66 9.67 -11.96 10.10
N LEU A 67 8.43 -11.77 9.66
CA LEU A 67 7.37 -11.16 10.49
C LEU A 67 7.05 -12.03 11.72
N TRP A 68 6.91 -13.34 11.52
CA TRP A 68 6.57 -14.28 12.57
C TRP A 68 7.68 -14.34 13.65
N ASP A 69 8.92 -14.55 13.22
CA ASP A 69 10.10 -14.62 14.09
C ASP A 69 10.32 -13.30 14.84
N ALA A 70 10.11 -12.16 14.17
CA ALA A 70 10.25 -10.84 14.79
C ALA A 70 9.26 -10.66 15.96
N ILE A 71 8.02 -11.14 15.80
CA ILE A 71 7.02 -11.10 16.87
C ILE A 71 7.39 -12.07 18.00
N GLU A 72 7.82 -13.30 17.70
CA GLU A 72 8.21 -14.28 18.73
C GLU A 72 9.44 -13.85 19.54
N SER A 73 10.39 -13.16 18.90
CA SER A 73 11.60 -12.63 19.54
C SER A 73 11.38 -11.31 20.28
N GLY A 74 10.15 -10.76 20.28
CA GLY A 74 9.83 -9.48 20.91
C GLY A 74 10.29 -8.24 20.13
N ALA A 75 10.87 -8.43 18.94
CA ALA A 75 11.22 -7.39 17.99
C ALA A 75 9.99 -6.88 17.21
N TYR A 76 9.01 -6.37 17.95
CA TYR A 76 7.68 -6.06 17.42
C TYR A 76 7.72 -5.07 16.24
N PRO A 77 7.06 -5.39 15.13
CA PRO A 77 6.80 -4.43 14.06
C PRO A 77 6.00 -3.22 14.55
N GLU A 78 6.48 -2.01 14.25
CA GLU A 78 5.84 -0.76 14.65
C GLU A 78 5.78 0.27 13.52
N TRP A 79 4.62 0.93 13.40
CA TRP A 79 4.40 2.03 12.46
C TRP A 79 3.62 3.16 13.13
N GLU A 80 3.92 4.39 12.74
CA GLU A 80 3.10 5.55 13.07
C GLU A 80 2.04 5.77 12.00
N LEU A 81 0.78 5.90 12.44
CA LEU A 81 -0.31 6.38 11.59
C LEU A 81 -0.11 7.87 11.34
N GLY A 82 -0.03 8.22 10.07
CA GLY A 82 0.09 9.57 9.58
C GLY A 82 -1.10 9.97 8.72
N VAL A 83 -1.43 11.26 8.71
CA VAL A 83 -2.45 11.83 7.82
C VAL A 83 -1.94 13.09 7.13
N GLN A 84 -2.18 13.18 5.83
CA GLN A 84 -2.15 14.46 5.11
C GLN A 84 -3.56 15.01 5.10
N ILE A 85 -3.75 16.24 5.57
CA ILE A 85 -5.06 16.89 5.67
C ILE A 85 -5.07 18.10 4.74
N VAL A 86 -6.07 18.16 3.87
CA VAL A 86 -6.29 19.27 2.94
C VAL A 86 -7.69 19.86 3.21
N PRO A 87 -7.81 21.16 3.51
CA PRO A 87 -9.11 21.81 3.66
C PRO A 87 -9.96 21.64 2.39
N GLU A 88 -11.29 21.52 2.54
CA GLU A 88 -12.18 21.36 1.37
C GLU A 88 -12.03 22.51 0.35
N ALA A 89 -11.85 23.75 0.84
CA ALA A 89 -11.62 24.93 -0.02
C ALA A 89 -10.33 24.88 -0.86
N ASP A 90 -9.43 23.91 -0.58
CA ASP A 90 -8.14 23.77 -1.23
C ASP A 90 -8.12 22.66 -2.29
N GLU A 91 -9.26 21.99 -2.54
CA GLU A 91 -9.38 20.86 -3.47
C GLU A 91 -8.69 21.09 -4.82
N HIS A 92 -8.89 22.29 -5.39
CA HIS A 92 -8.42 22.64 -6.72
C HIS A 92 -7.17 23.54 -6.72
N LYS A 93 -6.46 23.64 -5.59
CA LYS A 93 -5.21 24.43 -5.50
C LYS A 93 -3.97 23.67 -5.94
N PHE A 94 -4.09 22.36 -6.20
CA PHE A 94 -2.99 21.50 -6.63
C PHE A 94 -2.95 21.41 -8.16
N GLU A 95 -1.76 21.13 -8.70
CA GLU A 95 -1.54 20.91 -10.14
C GLU A 95 -2.06 19.55 -10.62
N PHE A 96 -2.59 18.75 -9.69
CA PHE A 96 -3.15 17.44 -9.91
C PHE A 96 -4.47 17.31 -9.15
N ASP A 97 -5.33 16.41 -9.62
CA ASP A 97 -6.61 16.14 -8.98
C ASP A 97 -6.41 15.31 -7.70
N LEU A 98 -6.96 15.76 -6.57
CA LEU A 98 -6.90 15.00 -5.32
C LEU A 98 -7.67 13.66 -5.43
N LEU A 99 -8.61 13.55 -6.35
CA LEU A 99 -9.41 12.35 -6.60
C LEU A 99 -8.74 11.39 -7.59
N ASP A 100 -7.59 11.76 -8.15
CA ASP A 100 -6.81 10.89 -9.02
C ASP A 100 -5.91 9.96 -8.19
N SER A 101 -6.29 8.69 -8.11
CA SER A 101 -5.53 7.65 -7.40
C SER A 101 -4.13 7.37 -7.99
N THR A 102 -3.81 7.91 -9.17
CA THR A 102 -2.45 7.86 -9.75
C THR A 102 -1.56 8.98 -9.23
N LYS A 103 -2.11 9.91 -8.41
CA LYS A 103 -1.41 11.08 -7.89
C LYS A 103 -1.16 10.95 -6.38
N LEU A 104 0.09 11.11 -5.98
CA LEU A 104 0.46 11.34 -4.58
C LEU A 104 0.38 12.83 -4.26
N ILE A 105 0.23 13.16 -2.97
CA ILE A 105 0.43 14.53 -2.48
C ILE A 105 1.87 14.59 -1.94
N PRO A 106 2.79 15.36 -2.55
CA PRO A 106 4.15 15.50 -2.05
C PRO A 106 4.15 16.02 -0.61
N GLU A 107 5.00 15.44 0.25
CA GLU A 107 5.05 15.79 1.68
C GLU A 107 5.55 17.22 1.92
N GLU A 108 6.27 17.79 0.96
CA GLU A 108 6.68 19.20 0.95
C GLU A 108 5.50 20.16 0.73
N LEU A 109 4.41 19.70 0.10
CA LEU A 109 3.19 20.52 -0.08
C LEU A 109 2.23 20.34 1.09
N VAL A 110 2.04 19.10 1.55
CA VAL A 110 1.18 18.78 2.69
C VAL A 110 1.92 17.79 3.58
N PRO A 111 2.44 18.21 4.74
CA PRO A 111 3.21 17.33 5.60
C PRO A 111 2.32 16.24 6.22
N VAL A 112 2.91 15.07 6.44
CA VAL A 112 2.26 13.97 7.14
C VAL A 112 2.24 14.26 8.64
N GLN A 113 1.05 14.38 9.22
CA GLN A 113 0.86 14.58 10.66
C GLN A 113 0.75 13.24 11.38
N ARG A 114 1.60 12.99 12.38
CA ARG A 114 1.58 11.78 13.22
C ARG A 114 0.40 11.83 14.19
N ILE A 115 -0.48 10.82 14.15
CA ILE A 115 -1.71 10.80 14.97
C ILE A 115 -1.87 9.54 15.83
N GLY A 116 -1.00 8.54 15.68
CA GLY A 116 -1.04 7.33 16.49
C GLY A 116 0.04 6.33 16.12
N LYS A 117 0.12 5.22 16.85
CA LYS A 117 1.07 4.12 16.63
C LYS A 117 0.35 2.78 16.62
N MET A 118 0.74 1.90 15.69
CA MET A 118 0.34 0.50 15.65
C MET A 118 1.56 -0.37 15.95
N THR A 119 1.37 -1.33 16.86
CA THR A 119 2.37 -2.34 17.22
C THR A 119 1.75 -3.71 17.00
N LEU A 120 2.40 -4.56 16.19
CA LEU A 120 2.00 -5.96 16.02
C LEU A 120 2.79 -6.81 17.02
N ASN A 121 2.11 -7.41 18.00
CA ASN A 121 2.77 -8.06 19.13
C ASN A 121 2.37 -9.53 19.36
N ARG A 122 1.60 -10.12 18.46
CA ARG A 122 1.17 -11.51 18.57
C ARG A 122 0.88 -12.10 17.19
N ASN A 123 1.35 -13.32 16.98
CA ASN A 123 1.05 -14.13 15.80
C ASN A 123 -0.32 -14.82 15.93
N PRO A 124 -0.99 -15.16 14.82
CA PRO A 124 -2.21 -15.95 14.87
C PRO A 124 -1.91 -17.36 15.41
N ASP A 125 -2.89 -17.94 16.10
CA ASP A 125 -2.81 -19.33 16.57
C ASP A 125 -3.08 -20.31 15.41
N ASN A 126 -3.94 -19.92 14.46
CA ASN A 126 -4.23 -20.70 13.27
C ASN A 126 -4.33 -19.83 12.01
N PHE A 127 -3.36 -20.00 11.10
CA PHE A 127 -3.28 -19.22 9.86
C PHE A 127 -4.57 -19.24 9.03
N PHE A 128 -5.21 -20.40 8.87
CA PHE A 128 -6.43 -20.48 8.08
C PHE A 128 -7.62 -19.78 8.75
N SER A 129 -7.76 -19.94 10.06
CA SER A 129 -8.88 -19.39 10.84
C SER A 129 -8.82 -17.88 10.99
N GLU A 130 -7.61 -17.32 11.03
CA GLU A 130 -7.40 -15.90 11.28
C GLU A 130 -6.91 -15.18 10.02
N THR A 131 -5.82 -15.63 9.39
CA THR A 131 -5.23 -14.93 8.22
C THR A 131 -5.96 -15.22 6.91
N GLU A 132 -6.33 -16.46 6.63
CA GLU A 132 -6.98 -16.80 5.35
C GLU A 132 -8.45 -16.35 5.33
N GLN A 133 -9.14 -16.43 6.48
CA GLN A 133 -10.56 -16.09 6.58
C GLN A 133 -10.86 -14.63 6.95
N VAL A 134 -9.85 -13.80 7.25
CA VAL A 134 -10.08 -12.37 7.48
C VAL A 134 -10.64 -11.70 6.21
N ALA A 135 -11.57 -10.77 6.38
CA ALA A 135 -12.18 -9.99 5.32
C ALA A 135 -12.01 -8.49 5.60
N TYR A 136 -11.03 -7.88 4.93
CA TYR A 136 -10.89 -6.43 4.89
C TYR A 136 -11.80 -5.83 3.82
N HIS A 137 -12.28 -4.61 4.05
CA HIS A 137 -13.02 -3.84 3.06
C HIS A 137 -12.91 -2.35 3.36
N ILE A 138 -12.49 -1.56 2.37
CA ILE A 138 -12.35 -0.10 2.52
C ILE A 138 -13.69 0.65 2.75
N GLY A 139 -14.83 -0.01 2.54
CA GLY A 139 -16.16 0.52 2.80
C GLY A 139 -16.58 0.33 4.27
N HIS A 140 -15.82 -0.44 5.06
CA HIS A 140 -16.01 -0.57 6.50
C HIS A 140 -15.39 0.65 7.22
N VAL A 141 -15.94 1.83 6.95
CA VAL A 141 -15.61 3.07 7.66
C VAL A 141 -16.48 3.21 8.92
N VAL A 142 -16.13 4.17 9.77
CA VAL A 142 -16.86 4.53 10.99
C VAL A 142 -17.28 6.00 10.92
N PRO A 143 -18.33 6.43 11.68
CA PRO A 143 -18.70 7.83 11.77
C PRO A 143 -17.49 8.75 12.01
N GLY A 144 -17.41 9.83 11.24
CA GLY A 144 -16.25 10.72 11.19
C GLY A 144 -15.31 10.48 10.00
N ILE A 145 -15.46 9.38 9.27
CA ILE A 145 -14.76 9.10 8.01
C ILE A 145 -15.79 8.87 6.90
N ASP A 146 -15.59 9.52 5.75
CA ASP A 146 -16.44 9.34 4.58
C ASP A 146 -15.62 9.24 3.29
N PHE A 147 -16.29 8.98 2.18
CA PHE A 147 -15.68 8.75 0.87
C PHE A 147 -15.56 10.02 0.04
N THR A 148 -14.81 9.93 -1.04
CA THR A 148 -14.74 10.94 -2.11
C THR A 148 -15.13 10.32 -3.45
N ASN A 149 -15.20 11.15 -4.50
CA ASN A 149 -15.53 10.70 -5.86
C ASN A 149 -14.32 10.15 -6.63
N ASP A 150 -13.24 9.73 -5.96
CA ASP A 150 -12.17 8.96 -6.60
C ASP A 150 -12.79 7.73 -7.30
N PRO A 151 -12.72 7.64 -8.65
CA PRO A 151 -13.46 6.65 -9.41
C PRO A 151 -12.95 5.22 -9.16
N LEU A 152 -11.71 5.06 -8.71
CA LEU A 152 -11.16 3.76 -8.32
C LEU A 152 -11.65 3.36 -6.93
N LEU A 153 -11.69 4.30 -5.98
CA LEU A 153 -12.30 4.09 -4.65
C LEU A 153 -13.76 3.63 -4.80
N GLN A 154 -14.55 4.35 -5.59
CA GLN A 154 -15.97 4.06 -5.80
C GLN A 154 -16.22 2.65 -6.34
N GLY A 155 -15.43 2.19 -7.32
CA GLY A 155 -15.52 0.81 -7.81
C GLY A 155 -15.13 -0.25 -6.76
N ARG A 156 -14.13 0.05 -5.93
CA ARG A 156 -13.72 -0.83 -4.83
C ARG A 156 -14.78 -0.92 -3.73
N LEU A 157 -15.64 0.10 -3.53
CA LEU A 157 -16.73 0.01 -2.55
C LEU A 157 -17.68 -1.15 -2.82
N PHE A 158 -17.88 -1.52 -4.08
CA PHE A 158 -18.69 -2.67 -4.47
C PHE A 158 -17.95 -4.01 -4.29
N SER A 159 -16.72 -4.08 -4.80
CA SER A 159 -16.02 -5.36 -5.04
C SER A 159 -15.74 -6.17 -3.77
N TYR A 160 -15.39 -5.51 -2.67
CA TYR A 160 -14.89 -6.22 -1.49
C TYR A 160 -15.98 -7.00 -0.75
N THR A 161 -17.22 -6.50 -0.69
CA THR A 161 -18.35 -7.28 -0.18
C THR A 161 -18.70 -8.43 -1.13
N ASP A 162 -18.79 -8.14 -2.44
CA ASP A 162 -19.17 -9.11 -3.47
C ASP A 162 -18.24 -10.33 -3.47
N THR A 163 -16.92 -10.11 -3.45
CA THR A 163 -15.95 -11.22 -3.48
C THR A 163 -16.05 -12.14 -2.26
N GLN A 164 -16.45 -11.62 -1.08
CA GLN A 164 -16.60 -12.46 0.12
C GLN A 164 -17.75 -13.46 0.02
N LEU A 165 -18.77 -13.17 -0.78
CA LEU A 165 -19.94 -14.04 -0.91
C LEU A 165 -19.54 -15.44 -1.41
N LEU A 166 -18.55 -15.51 -2.31
CA LEU A 166 -17.99 -16.76 -2.77
C LEU A 166 -16.80 -17.21 -1.93
N ARG A 167 -15.83 -16.30 -1.67
CA ARG A 167 -14.59 -16.65 -0.97
C ARG A 167 -14.83 -17.22 0.43
N LEU A 168 -15.81 -16.68 1.15
CA LEU A 168 -16.16 -17.07 2.52
C LEU A 168 -17.53 -17.75 2.62
N GLY A 169 -18.05 -18.23 1.49
CA GLY A 169 -19.20 -19.14 1.44
C GLY A 169 -20.58 -18.52 1.69
N GLY A 170 -20.69 -17.20 1.86
CA GLY A 170 -21.99 -16.53 1.92
C GLY A 170 -21.96 -15.18 2.65
N PRO A 171 -23.15 -14.57 2.89
CA PRO A 171 -23.26 -13.23 3.48
C PRO A 171 -22.93 -13.17 4.98
N ASN A 172 -22.81 -14.32 5.65
CA ASN A 172 -22.51 -14.40 7.09
C ASN A 172 -21.00 -14.42 7.41
N PHE A 173 -20.13 -14.02 6.47
CA PHE A 173 -18.67 -14.00 6.69
C PHE A 173 -18.23 -13.11 7.87
N HIS A 174 -19.05 -12.11 8.23
CA HIS A 174 -18.86 -11.25 9.40
C HIS A 174 -19.04 -12.00 10.74
N GLU A 175 -19.60 -13.22 10.72
CA GLU A 175 -19.73 -14.08 11.89
C GLU A 175 -18.54 -15.04 12.07
N ILE A 176 -17.58 -15.07 11.15
CA ILE A 176 -16.32 -15.80 11.36
C ILE A 176 -15.54 -15.08 12.47
N PRO A 177 -14.98 -15.78 13.48
CA PRO A 177 -14.42 -15.15 14.69
C PRO A 177 -13.49 -13.96 14.45
N ILE A 178 -12.56 -14.05 13.49
CA ILE A 178 -11.60 -12.97 13.20
C ILE A 178 -12.26 -11.71 12.59
N ASN A 179 -13.44 -11.85 11.97
CA ASN A 179 -14.17 -10.74 11.33
C ASN A 179 -15.22 -10.11 12.25
N ARG A 180 -15.45 -10.68 13.44
CA ARG A 180 -16.52 -10.22 14.32
C ARG A 180 -16.16 -8.85 14.91
N PRO A 181 -17.11 -7.91 14.95
CA PRO A 181 -16.93 -6.70 15.74
C PRO A 181 -16.79 -7.07 17.22
N VAL A 182 -15.95 -6.33 17.93
CA VAL A 182 -15.81 -6.47 19.40
C VAL A 182 -17.01 -5.93 20.17
N VAL A 183 -17.89 -5.18 19.49
CA VAL A 183 -19.15 -4.64 20.02
C VAL A 183 -20.35 -5.45 19.51
N GLY A 184 -21.44 -5.47 20.27
CA GLY A 184 -22.67 -6.15 19.86
C GLY A 184 -23.34 -5.46 18.68
N VAL A 185 -23.65 -6.21 17.62
CA VAL A 185 -24.35 -5.71 16.42
C VAL A 185 -25.76 -6.30 16.32
N HIS A 186 -26.74 -5.43 16.16
CA HIS A 186 -28.16 -5.79 16.07
C HIS A 186 -28.78 -5.15 14.84
N ASN A 187 -29.38 -5.98 13.99
CA ASN A 187 -30.08 -5.55 12.78
C ASN A 187 -31.23 -6.51 12.43
N ASN A 188 -31.89 -6.26 11.30
CA ASN A 188 -33.01 -7.06 10.81
C ASN A 188 -32.62 -8.14 9.79
N GLN A 189 -31.34 -8.29 9.44
CA GLN A 189 -30.89 -9.35 8.54
C GLN A 189 -30.99 -10.72 9.23
N ARG A 190 -31.38 -11.76 8.49
CA ARG A 190 -31.60 -13.13 8.98
C ARG A 190 -31.06 -14.14 7.95
N GLU A 191 -30.99 -15.39 8.38
CA GLU A 191 -30.71 -16.54 7.52
C GLU A 191 -29.32 -16.47 6.86
N GLY A 192 -29.19 -16.93 5.61
CA GLY A 192 -27.92 -17.08 4.91
C GLY A 192 -27.14 -18.35 5.28
N HIS A 193 -26.23 -18.76 4.41
CA HIS A 193 -25.37 -19.92 4.63
C HIS A 193 -24.53 -19.76 5.92
N MET A 194 -24.36 -20.86 6.67
CA MET A 194 -23.59 -20.91 7.93
C MET A 194 -23.97 -19.84 8.97
N ARG A 195 -25.27 -19.49 9.08
CA ARG A 195 -25.75 -18.59 10.13
C ARG A 195 -25.44 -19.14 11.52
N GLN A 196 -24.66 -18.40 12.31
CA GLN A 196 -24.23 -18.74 13.67
C GLN A 196 -25.04 -17.99 14.73
N THR A 197 -25.33 -16.70 14.50
CA THR A 197 -26.09 -15.90 15.48
C THR A 197 -27.56 -16.31 15.47
N ILE A 198 -28.05 -16.79 16.62
CA ILE A 198 -29.48 -17.01 16.86
C ILE A 198 -30.10 -15.67 17.27
N ASN A 199 -30.73 -14.98 16.31
CA ASN A 199 -31.45 -13.74 16.60
C ASN A 199 -32.65 -14.01 17.51
N LYS A 200 -32.72 -13.30 18.64
CA LYS A 200 -33.86 -13.38 19.56
C LYS A 200 -34.99 -12.46 19.12
N GLY A 201 -36.24 -12.84 19.41
CA GLY A 201 -37.43 -12.05 19.11
C GLY A 201 -38.23 -12.58 17.92
N LYS A 202 -39.39 -11.96 17.66
CA LYS A 202 -40.36 -12.40 16.65
C LYS A 202 -40.32 -11.57 15.36
N VAL A 203 -39.36 -10.66 15.24
CA VAL A 203 -39.33 -9.64 14.18
C VAL A 203 -38.03 -9.68 13.39
N SER A 204 -38.14 -9.48 12.08
CA SER A 204 -37.03 -9.35 11.11
C SER A 204 -37.23 -8.18 10.14
N TYR A 205 -38.00 -7.16 10.54
CA TYR A 205 -38.33 -6.00 9.72
C TYR A 205 -38.44 -4.72 10.57
N SER A 206 -38.34 -3.56 9.92
CA SER A 206 -38.56 -2.25 10.53
C SER A 206 -39.30 -1.34 9.53
N PRO A 207 -40.21 -0.46 9.99
CA PRO A 207 -40.67 -0.30 11.37
C PRO A 207 -41.51 -1.50 11.84
N ASN A 208 -41.56 -1.76 13.15
CA ASN A 208 -42.34 -2.86 13.72
C ASN A 208 -42.93 -2.49 15.10
N SER A 209 -44.09 -3.06 15.43
CA SER A 209 -44.72 -2.91 16.76
C SER A 209 -44.55 -4.14 17.66
N LEU A 210 -44.28 -5.32 17.08
CA LEU A 210 -44.15 -6.57 17.83
C LEU A 210 -42.85 -6.68 18.64
N GLY A 211 -41.84 -5.86 18.30
CA GLY A 211 -40.57 -5.74 19.02
C GLY A 211 -40.31 -4.31 19.48
N ASP A 212 -41.36 -3.53 19.73
CA ASP A 212 -41.29 -2.14 20.21
C ASP A 212 -40.41 -1.21 19.36
N GLY A 213 -40.31 -1.48 18.06
CA GLY A 213 -39.48 -0.71 17.12
C GLY A 213 -37.99 -1.02 17.16
N TYR A 214 -37.54 -2.04 17.91
CA TYR A 214 -36.14 -2.44 17.99
C TYR A 214 -35.72 -3.47 16.92
N PRO A 215 -34.43 -3.50 16.51
CA PRO A 215 -33.41 -2.48 16.81
C PRO A 215 -33.74 -1.14 16.12
N ALA A 216 -33.63 -0.05 16.86
CA ALA A 216 -33.94 1.29 16.38
C ALA A 216 -32.77 1.87 15.57
N GLN A 217 -33.06 2.78 14.63
CA GLN A 217 -32.02 3.56 13.95
C GLN A 217 -31.42 4.57 14.94
N ALA A 218 -30.10 4.64 15.00
CA ALA A 218 -29.40 5.67 15.76
C ALA A 218 -29.45 7.01 15.00
N LYS A 219 -29.69 8.11 15.72
CA LYS A 219 -29.56 9.45 15.13
C LYS A 219 -28.10 9.78 14.85
N ALA A 220 -27.84 10.71 13.92
CA ALA A 220 -26.49 11.25 13.69
C ALA A 220 -25.86 11.79 14.99
N SER A 221 -26.64 12.53 15.78
CA SER A 221 -26.22 13.08 17.09
C SER A 221 -25.94 12.01 18.15
N GLU A 222 -26.34 10.76 17.92
CA GLU A 222 -26.13 9.61 18.80
C GLU A 222 -25.04 8.66 18.23
N GLY A 223 -24.31 9.09 17.19
CA GLY A 223 -23.25 8.31 16.55
C GLY A 223 -23.71 7.45 15.36
N GLY A 224 -24.93 7.64 14.84
CA GLY A 224 -25.37 7.02 13.60
C GLY A 224 -24.58 7.53 12.40
N PHE A 225 -24.13 6.64 11.51
CA PHE A 225 -23.42 7.04 10.29
C PHE A 225 -24.31 7.87 9.37
N THR A 226 -23.80 9.00 8.90
CA THR A 226 -24.42 9.83 7.87
C THR A 226 -23.36 10.26 6.88
N SER A 227 -23.67 10.15 5.58
CA SER A 227 -22.78 10.67 4.56
C SER A 227 -22.76 12.20 4.56
N TYR A 228 -21.58 12.76 4.35
CA TYR A 228 -21.37 14.17 4.12
C TYR A 228 -22.21 14.63 2.91
N PRO A 229 -23.00 15.71 3.05
CA PRO A 229 -23.91 16.17 2.00
C PRO A 229 -23.15 16.94 0.90
N GLU A 230 -22.23 16.27 0.22
CA GLU A 230 -21.48 16.84 -0.90
C GLU A 230 -22.42 17.37 -1.99
N ARG A 231 -22.11 18.55 -2.54
CA ARG A 231 -22.86 19.11 -3.66
C ARG A 231 -22.50 18.38 -4.96
N ILE A 232 -23.47 17.66 -5.51
CA ILE A 232 -23.33 16.99 -6.81
C ILE A 232 -24.06 17.80 -7.90
N GLU A 233 -23.31 18.32 -8.86
CA GLU A 233 -23.82 18.91 -10.11
C GLU A 233 -23.22 18.17 -11.29
N ALA A 234 -24.00 17.30 -11.94
CA ALA A 234 -23.46 16.34 -12.89
C ALA A 234 -24.45 15.89 -13.98
N HIS A 235 -23.89 15.37 -15.06
CA HIS A 235 -24.59 14.55 -16.06
C HIS A 235 -24.17 13.09 -15.95
N LYS A 236 -25.05 12.15 -16.31
CA LYS A 236 -24.72 10.73 -16.38
C LYS A 236 -23.84 10.47 -17.61
N ILE A 237 -22.55 10.26 -17.40
CA ILE A 237 -21.56 10.04 -18.46
C ILE A 237 -20.65 8.85 -18.15
N ARG A 238 -20.02 8.29 -19.18
CA ARG A 238 -18.87 7.37 -19.06
C ARG A 238 -17.67 8.04 -19.71
N ALA A 239 -16.99 8.87 -18.94
CA ALA A 239 -15.79 9.59 -19.38
C ALA A 239 -14.82 9.69 -18.22
N ARG A 240 -13.52 9.83 -18.54
CA ARG A 240 -12.50 10.19 -17.57
C ARG A 240 -12.44 11.72 -17.47
N SER A 241 -12.27 12.26 -16.25
CA SER A 241 -12.04 13.70 -16.08
C SER A 241 -10.76 14.13 -16.80
N LYS A 242 -10.80 15.31 -17.45
CA LYS A 242 -9.62 15.89 -18.12
C LYS A 242 -8.47 16.18 -17.14
N SER A 243 -8.77 16.42 -15.86
CA SER A 243 -7.78 16.60 -14.79
C SER A 243 -6.90 15.36 -14.54
N PHE A 244 -7.28 14.18 -15.06
CA PHE A 244 -6.55 12.93 -14.90
C PHE A 244 -5.60 12.64 -16.09
N PHE A 245 -5.52 13.53 -17.09
CA PHE A 245 -4.71 13.31 -18.30
C PHE A 245 -3.23 13.69 -18.16
N ASP A 246 -2.81 14.16 -17.00
CA ASP A 246 -1.39 14.21 -16.67
C ASP A 246 -0.91 12.80 -16.29
N HIS A 247 -0.04 12.22 -17.10
CA HIS A 247 0.48 10.87 -16.88
C HIS A 247 1.98 10.84 -16.56
N PHE A 248 2.66 11.98 -16.65
CA PHE A 248 4.12 12.01 -16.69
C PHE A 248 4.74 12.86 -15.59
N SER A 249 4.05 13.90 -15.09
CA SER A 249 4.65 14.85 -14.14
C SER A 249 5.14 14.15 -12.86
N GLN A 250 4.30 13.29 -12.27
CA GLN A 250 4.64 12.62 -11.02
C GLN A 250 5.58 11.42 -11.21
N ALA A 251 5.56 10.78 -12.38
CA ALA A 251 6.58 9.78 -12.71
C ALA A 251 7.96 10.44 -12.79
N ARG A 252 8.03 11.65 -13.37
CA ARG A 252 9.25 12.45 -13.46
C ARG A 252 9.68 12.95 -12.07
N LEU A 253 8.75 13.48 -11.27
CA LEU A 253 9.00 13.86 -9.88
C LEU A 253 9.60 12.69 -9.09
N PHE A 254 9.00 11.51 -9.19
CA PHE A 254 9.49 10.31 -8.51
C PHE A 254 10.92 9.98 -8.95
N TYR A 255 11.18 9.85 -10.25
CA TYR A 255 12.52 9.51 -10.78
C TYR A 255 13.59 10.54 -10.39
N ASN A 256 13.27 11.84 -10.50
CA ASN A 256 14.19 12.93 -10.14
C ASN A 256 14.47 13.02 -8.64
N SER A 257 13.62 12.42 -7.82
CA SER A 257 13.78 12.37 -6.37
C SER A 257 14.70 11.24 -5.91
N GLN A 258 15.00 10.27 -6.78
CA GLN A 258 15.80 9.11 -6.42
C GLN A 258 17.29 9.45 -6.35
N SER A 259 18.01 8.82 -5.43
CA SER A 259 19.47 8.85 -5.41
C SER A 259 20.06 8.13 -6.63
N ALA A 260 21.36 8.35 -6.93
CA ALA A 260 21.99 7.72 -8.09
C ALA A 260 21.91 6.18 -8.08
N PRO A 261 22.13 5.47 -6.95
CA PRO A 261 21.91 4.03 -6.90
C PRO A 261 20.46 3.62 -7.17
N GLU A 262 19.49 4.35 -6.61
CA GLU A 262 18.07 4.06 -6.83
C GLU A 262 17.65 4.28 -8.29
N GLN A 263 18.17 5.32 -8.96
CA GLN A 263 17.95 5.54 -10.40
C GLN A 263 18.52 4.40 -11.24
N ASN A 264 19.74 3.94 -10.92
CA ASN A 264 20.35 2.79 -11.59
C ASN A 264 19.50 1.53 -11.42
N HIS A 265 19.01 1.24 -10.22
CA HIS A 265 18.15 0.08 -10.00
C HIS A 265 16.83 0.17 -10.77
N ILE A 266 16.25 1.36 -10.93
CA ILE A 266 15.06 1.57 -11.78
C ILE A 266 15.38 1.27 -13.25
N ILE A 267 16.53 1.75 -13.75
CA ILE A 267 16.99 1.47 -15.11
C ILE A 267 17.16 -0.04 -15.31
N ASP A 268 17.89 -0.70 -14.39
CA ASP A 268 18.17 -2.13 -14.46
C ASP A 268 16.88 -2.96 -14.44
N ALA A 269 15.92 -2.61 -13.57
CA ALA A 269 14.62 -3.29 -13.49
C ALA A 269 13.80 -3.11 -14.77
N LEU A 270 13.72 -1.89 -15.31
CA LEU A 270 13.04 -1.62 -16.59
C LEU A 270 13.69 -2.39 -17.74
N SER A 271 15.02 -2.40 -17.81
CA SER A 271 15.79 -3.13 -18.81
C SER A 271 15.60 -4.64 -18.70
N PHE A 272 15.59 -5.17 -17.48
CA PHE A 272 15.40 -6.59 -17.21
C PHE A 272 13.98 -7.04 -17.60
N GLU A 273 12.94 -6.34 -17.16
CA GLU A 273 11.56 -6.72 -17.47
C GLU A 273 11.22 -6.53 -18.96
N LEU A 274 11.62 -5.41 -19.57
CA LEU A 274 11.46 -5.22 -21.01
C LEU A 274 12.29 -6.21 -21.82
N GLY A 275 13.45 -6.64 -21.32
CA GLY A 275 14.29 -7.66 -21.95
C GLY A 275 13.59 -9.01 -22.12
N LYS A 276 12.59 -9.31 -21.28
CA LYS A 276 11.75 -10.51 -21.40
C LYS A 276 10.59 -10.36 -22.37
N VAL A 277 10.30 -9.16 -22.85
CA VAL A 277 9.22 -8.91 -23.80
C VAL A 277 9.67 -9.27 -25.21
N ALA A 278 9.18 -10.40 -25.74
CA ALA A 278 9.57 -10.90 -27.06
C ALA A 278 9.29 -9.88 -28.18
N THR A 279 8.12 -9.23 -28.16
CA THR A 279 7.68 -8.29 -29.19
C THR A 279 8.45 -6.97 -29.12
N VAL A 280 9.31 -6.71 -30.11
CA VAL A 280 10.14 -5.49 -30.19
C VAL A 280 9.29 -4.21 -30.18
N ALA A 281 8.19 -4.18 -30.94
CA ALA A 281 7.31 -3.01 -31.00
C ALA A 281 6.76 -2.59 -29.61
N ILE A 282 6.56 -3.53 -28.69
CA ILE A 282 6.13 -3.21 -27.31
C ILE A 282 7.26 -2.51 -26.54
N ARG A 283 8.50 -2.97 -26.70
CA ARG A 283 9.68 -2.34 -26.10
C ARG A 283 9.89 -0.93 -26.64
N GLU A 284 9.78 -0.74 -27.95
CA GLU A 284 9.89 0.57 -28.61
C GLU A 284 8.82 1.55 -28.11
N ARG A 285 7.55 1.12 -28.02
CA ARG A 285 6.46 1.92 -27.44
C ARG A 285 6.77 2.34 -26.01
N MET A 286 7.27 1.42 -25.18
CA MET A 286 7.64 1.74 -23.81
C MET A 286 8.79 2.74 -23.74
N LEU A 287 9.82 2.61 -24.59
CA LEU A 287 10.90 3.60 -24.68
C LEU A 287 10.36 4.99 -25.08
N GLY A 288 9.38 5.05 -25.99
CA GLY A 288 8.65 6.28 -26.30
C GLY A 288 7.97 6.88 -25.08
N ILE A 289 7.25 6.08 -24.29
CA ILE A 289 6.61 6.54 -23.04
C ILE A 289 7.65 7.00 -22.01
N LEU A 290 8.74 6.26 -21.81
CA LEU A 290 9.81 6.62 -20.87
C LEU A 290 10.44 7.97 -21.24
N SER A 291 10.56 8.28 -22.55
CA SER A 291 11.10 9.56 -23.02
C SER A 291 10.23 10.76 -22.64
N MET A 292 8.93 10.52 -22.37
CA MET A 292 8.00 11.54 -21.87
C MET A 292 8.19 11.80 -20.37
N VAL A 293 8.73 10.82 -19.64
CA VAL A 293 9.07 10.94 -18.22
C VAL A 293 10.43 11.63 -18.09
N ASP A 294 11.49 10.99 -18.59
CA ASP A 294 12.84 11.51 -18.57
C ASP A 294 13.68 10.93 -19.73
N LYS A 295 14.43 11.80 -20.41
CA LYS A 295 15.22 11.42 -21.59
C LYS A 295 16.45 10.58 -21.24
N SER A 296 17.07 10.82 -20.08
CA SER A 296 18.25 10.06 -19.65
C SER A 296 17.86 8.64 -19.24
N LEU A 297 16.73 8.49 -18.54
CA LEU A 297 16.12 7.20 -18.23
C LEU A 297 15.84 6.39 -19.50
N ALA A 298 15.13 6.99 -20.46
CA ALA A 298 14.81 6.32 -21.71
C ALA A 298 16.07 5.90 -22.48
N ALA A 299 17.08 6.76 -22.55
CA ALA A 299 18.34 6.48 -23.23
C ALA A 299 19.13 5.33 -22.57
N ALA A 300 19.17 5.29 -21.23
CA ALA A 300 19.85 4.24 -20.50
C ALA A 300 19.18 2.87 -20.69
N VAL A 301 17.84 2.82 -20.61
CA VAL A 301 17.07 1.59 -20.86
C VAL A 301 17.22 1.13 -22.31
N ALA A 302 17.14 2.07 -23.26
CA ALA A 302 17.35 1.83 -24.69
C ALA A 302 18.74 1.24 -24.99
N PHE A 303 19.78 1.78 -24.35
CA PHE A 303 21.16 1.28 -24.47
C PHE A 303 21.27 -0.18 -24.02
N ALA A 304 20.69 -0.51 -22.86
CA ALA A 304 20.71 -1.88 -22.33
C ALA A 304 19.96 -2.87 -23.24
N LEU A 305 18.84 -2.43 -23.84
CA LEU A 305 18.04 -3.25 -24.76
C LEU A 305 18.59 -3.31 -26.18
N ARG A 306 19.59 -2.48 -26.53
CA ARG A 306 20.12 -2.29 -27.89
C ARG A 306 19.05 -1.87 -28.90
N ILE A 307 18.15 -0.99 -28.49
CA ILE A 307 17.07 -0.44 -29.31
C ILE A 307 17.20 1.09 -29.30
N PRO A 308 17.08 1.80 -30.44
CA PRO A 308 17.09 3.27 -30.42
C PRO A 308 15.86 3.82 -29.69
N VAL A 309 16.01 4.95 -28.98
CA VAL A 309 14.85 5.70 -28.49
C VAL A 309 14.09 6.25 -29.71
N PRO A 310 12.77 6.02 -29.84
CA PRO A 310 11.99 6.62 -30.91
C PRO A 310 12.11 8.16 -30.88
N GLN A 311 12.26 8.79 -32.05
CA GLN A 311 12.35 10.27 -32.14
C GLN A 311 11.09 10.95 -31.60
N THR A 312 9.94 10.30 -31.80
CA THR A 312 8.63 10.70 -31.27
C THR A 312 7.91 9.46 -30.74
N PRO A 313 7.20 9.54 -29.60
CA PRO A 313 6.35 8.46 -29.14
C PRO A 313 5.26 8.12 -30.17
N GLU A 314 4.88 6.84 -30.25
CA GLU A 314 3.76 6.39 -31.08
C GLU A 314 2.46 7.10 -30.68
N GLN A 315 1.65 7.47 -31.67
CA GLN A 315 0.39 8.17 -31.49
C GLN A 315 -0.80 7.31 -31.95
N PRO A 316 -1.99 7.44 -31.32
CA PRO A 316 -2.22 8.19 -30.09
C PRO A 316 -1.53 7.52 -28.89
N ILE A 317 -1.09 8.30 -27.90
CA ILE A 317 -0.47 7.74 -26.68
C ILE A 317 -1.54 7.09 -25.81
N ASN A 318 -2.69 7.76 -25.65
CA ASN A 318 -3.82 7.22 -24.90
C ASN A 318 -4.87 6.65 -25.85
N HIS A 319 -5.16 5.36 -25.70
CA HIS A 319 -6.21 4.65 -26.43
C HIS A 319 -7.53 4.52 -25.63
N SER A 320 -7.57 4.99 -24.39
CA SER A 320 -8.79 4.98 -23.55
C SER A 320 -9.73 6.11 -23.94
N ILE A 321 -10.33 5.97 -25.13
CA ILE A 321 -11.19 6.98 -25.76
C ILE A 321 -12.64 6.44 -25.78
N PRO A 322 -13.65 7.19 -25.32
CA PRO A 322 -15.05 6.82 -25.47
C PRO A 322 -15.44 6.63 -26.95
N ALA A 323 -16.44 5.80 -27.23
CA ALA A 323 -16.84 5.45 -28.61
C ALA A 323 -17.13 6.67 -29.50
N ASP A 324 -17.77 7.71 -28.93
CA ASP A 324 -18.11 8.95 -29.62
C ASP A 324 -17.16 10.12 -29.26
N GLY A 325 -16.04 9.82 -28.59
CA GLY A 325 -15.06 10.82 -28.16
C GLY A 325 -14.10 11.20 -29.28
N ASN A 326 -13.76 12.48 -29.39
CA ASN A 326 -12.67 12.92 -30.27
C ASN A 326 -11.31 12.50 -29.67
N PRO A 327 -10.48 11.68 -30.34
CA PRO A 327 -9.20 11.21 -29.80
C PRO A 327 -8.28 12.29 -29.24
N ASP A 328 -8.28 13.48 -29.84
CA ASP A 328 -7.43 14.61 -29.43
C ASP A 328 -7.80 15.13 -28.03
N ASP A 329 -9.07 15.03 -27.63
CA ASP A 329 -9.56 15.46 -26.32
C ASP A 329 -9.10 14.56 -25.17
N PHE A 330 -8.59 13.36 -25.48
CA PHE A 330 -8.21 12.34 -24.50
C PHE A 330 -6.71 12.04 -24.48
N GLN A 331 -5.90 12.79 -25.26
CA GLN A 331 -4.46 12.62 -25.22
C GLN A 331 -3.85 13.20 -23.94
N PRO A 332 -2.72 12.64 -23.47
CA PRO A 332 -2.08 13.09 -22.25
C PRO A 332 -1.62 14.54 -22.35
N VAL A 333 -1.73 15.29 -21.25
CA VAL A 333 -1.16 16.63 -21.12
C VAL A 333 0.22 16.56 -20.49
N GLN A 334 1.15 17.38 -20.97
CA GLN A 334 2.46 17.56 -20.35
C GLN A 334 2.36 18.68 -19.33
N VAL A 335 2.43 18.32 -18.05
CA VAL A 335 2.44 19.26 -16.94
C VAL A 335 3.88 19.38 -16.41
N GLU A 336 4.36 20.61 -16.28
CA GLU A 336 5.58 20.90 -15.52
C GLU A 336 5.17 21.14 -14.07
N GLY A 337 5.53 20.21 -13.18
CA GLY A 337 5.21 20.34 -11.77
C GLY A 337 6.06 21.41 -11.08
N THR A 338 5.48 22.06 -10.07
CA THR A 338 6.13 23.04 -9.18
C THR A 338 7.35 22.50 -8.44
N LEU A 339 7.38 21.19 -8.15
CA LEU A 339 8.49 20.53 -7.48
C LEU A 339 9.38 19.80 -8.48
N ALA A 340 10.67 20.12 -8.48
CA ALA A 340 11.66 19.38 -9.27
C ALA A 340 12.01 18.02 -8.65
N ARG A 341 11.95 17.92 -7.32
CA ARG A 341 12.27 16.73 -6.51
C ARG A 341 11.51 16.78 -5.17
N SER A 342 11.31 15.61 -4.55
CA SER A 342 10.72 15.42 -3.24
C SER A 342 11.55 14.40 -2.45
N GLU A 343 12.20 14.84 -1.39
CA GLU A 343 13.15 14.00 -0.65
C GLU A 343 12.47 12.79 0.00
N ALA A 344 11.19 12.94 0.36
CA ALA A 344 10.38 11.87 0.96
C ALA A 344 10.15 10.68 0.02
N LEU A 345 10.31 10.86 -1.30
CA LEU A 345 10.12 9.81 -2.29
C LEU A 345 11.33 8.86 -2.39
N SER A 346 12.52 9.28 -1.95
CA SER A 346 13.71 8.43 -1.87
C SER A 346 13.77 7.65 -0.56
N MET A 347 14.30 6.42 -0.60
CA MET A 347 14.60 5.64 0.59
C MET A 347 15.98 5.97 1.19
N ALA A 348 16.81 6.72 0.47
CA ALA A 348 18.18 7.06 0.88
C ALA A 348 18.20 7.84 2.20
N ASN A 349 17.19 8.69 2.42
CA ASN A 349 17.10 9.58 3.59
C ASN A 349 16.31 8.98 4.76
N THR A 350 16.14 7.65 4.80
CA THR A 350 15.45 6.96 5.90
C THR A 350 16.43 6.45 6.95
N ILE A 351 15.93 5.91 8.07
CA ILE A 351 16.78 5.44 9.18
C ILE A 351 17.71 4.31 8.70
N LYS A 352 19.04 4.55 8.67
CA LYS A 352 20.06 3.55 8.29
C LYS A 352 21.09 3.24 9.38
N GLU A 353 21.15 4.04 10.43
CA GLU A 353 22.19 3.98 11.49
C GLU A 353 21.81 3.03 12.64
N SER A 354 21.13 1.92 12.34
CA SER A 354 20.77 0.91 13.34
C SER A 354 20.79 -0.50 12.74
N ILE A 355 21.24 -1.45 13.55
CA ILE A 355 21.18 -2.89 13.26
C ILE A 355 20.07 -3.61 14.04
N GLU A 356 19.26 -2.86 14.78
CA GLU A 356 18.16 -3.41 15.55
C GLU A 356 17.25 -4.26 14.65
N THR A 357 16.91 -5.45 15.13
CA THR A 357 16.11 -6.48 14.44
C THR A 357 16.72 -7.05 13.15
N ARG A 358 17.94 -6.63 12.76
CA ARG A 358 18.62 -7.20 11.59
C ARG A 358 19.22 -8.56 11.93
N LYS A 359 19.18 -9.48 10.98
CA LYS A 359 19.85 -10.78 11.08
C LYS A 359 21.31 -10.66 10.63
N VAL A 360 22.26 -11.13 11.45
CA VAL A 360 23.69 -11.16 11.15
C VAL A 360 24.20 -12.60 11.26
N ALA A 361 24.82 -13.10 10.20
CA ALA A 361 25.42 -14.42 10.19
C ALA A 361 26.88 -14.38 10.69
N ILE A 362 27.23 -15.22 11.67
CA ILE A 362 28.60 -15.50 12.06
C ILE A 362 28.98 -16.88 11.53
N LEU A 363 29.96 -16.93 10.64
CA LEU A 363 30.45 -18.20 10.09
C LEU A 363 31.46 -18.83 11.06
N ALA A 364 31.18 -20.04 11.53
CA ALA A 364 32.03 -20.77 12.47
C ALA A 364 32.26 -22.22 12.03
N ALA A 365 33.39 -22.80 12.42
CA ALA A 365 33.73 -24.20 12.17
C ALA A 365 34.51 -24.76 13.37
N ASP A 366 34.71 -26.08 13.40
CA ASP A 366 35.48 -26.74 14.47
C ASP A 366 36.89 -26.12 14.57
N GLY A 367 37.31 -25.83 15.80
CA GLY A 367 38.52 -25.06 16.11
C GLY A 367 38.30 -23.54 16.16
N VAL A 368 37.07 -23.04 16.23
CA VAL A 368 36.81 -21.61 16.44
C VAL A 368 37.26 -21.16 17.83
N ASP A 369 37.80 -19.95 17.93
CA ASP A 369 38.08 -19.32 19.22
C ASP A 369 36.76 -18.86 19.86
N GLU A 370 36.34 -19.57 20.92
CA GLU A 370 35.06 -19.31 21.62
C GLU A 370 34.99 -17.89 22.17
N GLY A 371 36.08 -17.39 22.75
CA GLY A 371 36.13 -16.05 23.33
C GLY A 371 35.85 -14.95 22.31
N SER A 372 36.48 -15.03 21.14
CA SER A 372 36.26 -14.09 20.04
C SER A 372 34.85 -14.19 19.48
N LEU A 373 34.33 -15.41 19.27
CA LEU A 373 32.97 -15.62 18.77
C LEU A 373 31.95 -15.02 19.73
N GLN A 374 32.06 -15.32 21.03
CA GLN A 374 31.12 -14.85 22.04
C GLN A 374 31.19 -13.33 22.20
N THR A 375 32.39 -12.73 22.17
CA THR A 375 32.57 -11.28 22.24
C THR A 375 31.82 -10.55 21.11
N VAL A 376 31.95 -11.04 19.87
CA VAL A 376 31.26 -10.44 18.72
C VAL A 376 29.75 -10.67 18.79
N LYS A 377 29.32 -11.89 19.12
CA LYS A 377 27.91 -12.24 19.26
C LYS A 377 27.22 -11.36 20.31
N ASP A 378 27.80 -11.24 21.50
CA ASP A 378 27.24 -10.45 22.61
C ASP A 378 27.16 -8.96 22.25
N ALA A 379 28.18 -8.42 21.58
CA ALA A 379 28.17 -7.02 21.15
C ALA A 379 27.05 -6.73 20.13
N LEU A 380 26.80 -7.65 19.19
CA LEU A 380 25.74 -7.51 18.19
C LEU A 380 24.34 -7.64 18.81
N GLU A 381 24.15 -8.63 19.68
CA GLU A 381 22.88 -8.86 20.39
C GLU A 381 22.56 -7.71 21.36
N ALA A 382 23.56 -7.16 22.05
CA ALA A 382 23.40 -5.98 22.90
C ALA A 382 23.00 -4.71 22.10
N ALA A 383 23.36 -4.66 20.81
CA ALA A 383 22.93 -3.62 19.88
C ALA A 383 21.58 -3.93 19.19
N GLY A 384 20.90 -5.02 19.57
CA GLY A 384 19.57 -5.40 19.09
C GLY A 384 19.55 -6.21 17.80
N ALA A 385 20.69 -6.67 17.29
CA ALA A 385 20.72 -7.58 16.15
C ALA A 385 20.36 -9.02 16.56
N VAL A 386 19.82 -9.78 15.61
CA VAL A 386 19.58 -11.22 15.74
C VAL A 386 20.79 -11.93 15.13
N VAL A 387 21.53 -12.69 15.93
CA VAL A 387 22.76 -13.36 15.48
C VAL A 387 22.50 -14.84 15.20
N GLU A 388 22.91 -15.30 14.02
CA GLU A 388 22.82 -16.70 13.59
C GLU A 388 24.23 -17.26 13.38
N VAL A 389 24.61 -18.29 14.14
CA VAL A 389 25.90 -18.97 13.93
C VAL A 389 25.70 -20.06 12.86
N ILE A 390 26.34 -19.87 11.72
CA ILE A 390 26.26 -20.78 10.58
C ILE A 390 27.53 -21.63 10.53
N ALA A 391 27.37 -22.95 10.59
CA ALA A 391 28.46 -23.91 10.57
C ALA A 391 28.27 -24.98 9.49
N PRO A 392 29.32 -25.73 9.11
CA PRO A 392 29.22 -26.83 8.15
C PRO A 392 28.28 -27.96 8.57
N ARG A 393 27.95 -28.06 9.86
CA ARG A 393 27.08 -29.10 10.44
C ARG A 393 26.14 -28.47 11.48
N GLN A 394 24.98 -29.09 11.68
CA GLN A 394 24.03 -28.70 12.73
C GLN A 394 24.49 -29.20 14.10
N GLY A 395 23.86 -28.68 15.17
CA GLY A 395 24.11 -29.07 16.55
C GLY A 395 25.08 -28.13 17.23
N TYR A 396 26.34 -28.54 17.35
CA TYR A 396 27.39 -27.80 18.06
C TYR A 396 28.65 -27.67 17.20
N VAL A 397 29.49 -26.70 17.55
CA VAL A 397 30.84 -26.49 17.01
C VAL A 397 31.84 -26.76 18.12
N LEU A 398 32.96 -27.44 17.82
CA LEU A 398 34.04 -27.65 18.78
C LEU A 398 34.94 -26.40 18.83
N SER A 399 35.15 -25.81 20.00
CA SER A 399 36.11 -24.71 20.18
C SER A 399 37.55 -25.22 20.19
N MET A 400 38.50 -24.29 19.97
CA MET A 400 39.95 -24.55 20.04
C MET A 400 40.45 -24.88 21.44
#